data_AF-A0A946CMB7-F1
#
_entry.id   AF-A0A946CMB7-F1
#
_cell.length_a   1.000
_cell.length_b   1.000
_cell.length_c   1.000
_cell.angle_alpha   90.00
_cell.angle_beta   90.00
_cell.angle_gamma   90.00
#
_symmetry.space_group_name_H-M   'P 1'
#
loop_
_entity.id
_entity.type
_entity.pdbx_description
1 polymer ?
#
loop_
_entity_poly.entity_id
_entity_poly.type
_entity_poly.pdbx_seq_one_letter_code
_entity_poly.pdbx_strand_id
1 'polypeptide(L)'
;MALSNPIRFVRPGRGGKLAVGYEATVLTEICDVLLDARKNGNLTDKQLQIADQCEMLARAFAKVGIIALVDEATGYQEVRHREALQALLDRYLSEEKAKWAKTFPDEFYKEIFRLRGWDYNPKSVKRPGVVGHLTNDIVYSRIQPGILNKLNEINPTDTRGNRKDKHHQFFTEDYGIPELKQHILNLIFMMRAASDWKEFRRLVDRASPKRGETLQLPLGD
;
A
#
# COMPACT_ATOMS: atom_id res chain seq x y z
N MET A 1 -0.08 -36.42 -14.77
CA MET A 1 -0.50 -35.25 -15.60
C MET A 1 -0.01 -33.93 -14.98
N ALA A 2 -0.22 -33.68 -13.69
CA ALA A 2 0.21 -32.42 -13.06
C ALA A 2 1.73 -32.15 -13.05
N LEU A 3 2.57 -33.19 -12.91
CA LEU A 3 4.03 -33.05 -12.96
C LEU A 3 4.60 -33.00 -14.40
N SER A 4 3.76 -33.18 -15.41
CA SER A 4 4.18 -33.37 -16.79
C SER A 4 4.47 -32.05 -17.52
N ASN A 5 3.98 -30.92 -17.01
CA ASN A 5 4.12 -29.60 -17.63
C ASN A 5 4.63 -28.54 -16.63
N PRO A 6 5.92 -28.54 -16.30
CA PRO A 6 6.46 -27.57 -15.36
C PRO A 6 6.60 -26.16 -15.96
N ILE A 7 6.37 -25.15 -15.12
CA ILE A 7 6.64 -23.74 -15.43
C ILE A 7 8.15 -23.50 -15.29
N ARG A 8 8.79 -23.02 -16.36
CA ARG A 8 10.23 -22.71 -16.35
C ARG A 8 10.46 -21.24 -16.09
N PHE A 9 11.33 -20.90 -15.13
CA PHE A 9 11.60 -19.50 -14.77
C PHE A 9 13.06 -19.26 -14.40
N VAL A 10 13.51 -18.00 -14.49
CA VAL A 10 14.87 -17.58 -14.10
C VAL A 10 14.82 -17.02 -12.68
N ARG A 11 15.74 -17.47 -11.81
CA ARG A 11 15.85 -16.97 -10.44
C ARG A 11 16.67 -15.67 -10.41
N PRO A 12 16.11 -14.54 -9.94
CA PRO A 12 16.86 -13.29 -9.82
C PRO A 12 18.11 -13.48 -8.93
N GLY A 13 19.26 -12.97 -9.37
CA GLY A 13 20.51 -13.00 -8.59
C GLY A 13 21.25 -14.35 -8.52
N ARG A 14 20.76 -15.41 -9.17
CA ARG A 14 21.49 -16.69 -9.32
C ARG A 14 21.57 -17.06 -10.80
N GLY A 15 22.66 -16.69 -11.46
CA GLY A 15 22.86 -16.95 -12.89
C GLY A 15 22.89 -18.44 -13.24
N GLY A 16 22.29 -18.78 -14.40
CA GLY A 16 22.75 -19.89 -15.25
C GLY A 16 21.80 -21.08 -15.46
N LYS A 17 20.83 -21.37 -14.58
CA LYS A 17 19.90 -22.51 -14.78
C LYS A 17 18.44 -22.11 -14.60
N LEU A 18 17.62 -22.41 -15.60
CA LEU A 18 16.15 -22.36 -15.52
C LEU A 18 15.69 -23.25 -14.36
N ALA A 19 14.94 -22.66 -13.45
CA ALA A 19 14.23 -23.36 -12.39
C ALA A 19 12.90 -23.91 -12.90
N VAL A 20 12.38 -24.89 -12.16
CA VAL A 20 11.15 -25.62 -12.47
C VAL A 20 10.17 -25.32 -11.34
N GLY A 21 8.98 -24.84 -11.69
CA GLY A 21 7.86 -24.61 -10.81
C GLY A 21 6.65 -25.41 -11.25
N TYR A 22 5.72 -25.61 -10.33
CA TYR A 22 4.41 -26.20 -10.57
C TYR A 22 3.36 -25.28 -9.96
N GLU A 23 2.13 -25.36 -10.47
CA GLU A 23 0.99 -24.72 -9.82
C GLU A 23 0.88 -25.19 -8.36
N ALA A 24 0.52 -24.28 -7.46
CA ALA A 24 0.46 -24.60 -6.03
C ALA A 24 -0.56 -25.71 -5.74
N THR A 25 -1.61 -25.83 -6.55
CA THR A 25 -2.63 -26.89 -6.48
C THR A 25 -2.05 -28.29 -6.70
N VAL A 26 -0.91 -28.43 -7.37
CA VAL A 26 -0.25 -29.73 -7.54
C VAL A 26 0.17 -30.33 -6.19
N LEU A 27 0.46 -29.49 -5.19
CA LEU A 27 0.80 -29.97 -3.86
C LEU A 27 -0.36 -30.73 -3.21
N THR A 28 -1.61 -30.27 -3.38
CA THR A 28 -2.78 -30.98 -2.84
C THR A 28 -2.97 -32.31 -3.54
N GLU A 29 -2.80 -32.35 -4.86
CA GLU A 29 -2.90 -33.61 -5.62
C GLU A 29 -1.82 -34.62 -5.19
N ILE A 30 -0.59 -34.17 -4.91
CA ILE A 30 0.48 -35.03 -4.39
C ILE A 30 0.09 -35.61 -3.02
N CYS A 31 -0.45 -34.77 -2.12
CA CYS A 31 -0.93 -35.22 -0.82
C CYS A 31 -2.01 -36.30 -0.99
N ASP A 32 -3.01 -36.06 -1.84
CA ASP A 32 -4.12 -36.99 -2.07
C ASP A 32 -3.62 -38.34 -2.60
N VAL A 33 -2.73 -38.34 -3.60
CA VAL A 33 -2.14 -39.56 -4.17
C VAL A 33 -1.40 -40.38 -3.10
N LEU A 34 -0.62 -39.72 -2.23
CA LEU A 34 0.09 -40.42 -1.14
C LEU A 34 -0.86 -40.96 -0.07
N LEU A 35 -1.92 -40.23 0.25
CA LEU A 35 -2.94 -40.68 1.20
C LEU A 35 -3.74 -41.87 0.65
N ASP A 36 -4.08 -41.86 -0.63
CA ASP A 36 -4.73 -42.98 -1.32
C ASP A 36 -3.82 -44.21 -1.42
N ALA A 37 -2.54 -44.01 -1.76
CA ALA A 37 -1.55 -45.08 -1.76
C ALA A 37 -1.37 -45.69 -0.37
N ARG A 38 -1.36 -44.86 0.69
CA ARG A 38 -1.33 -45.32 2.10
C ARG A 38 -2.56 -46.16 2.42
N LYS A 39 -3.75 -45.68 2.05
CA LYS A 39 -5.04 -46.37 2.28
C LYS A 39 -5.09 -47.75 1.62
N ASN A 40 -4.45 -47.89 0.46
CA ASN A 40 -4.35 -49.16 -0.28
C ASN A 40 -3.17 -50.06 0.16
N GLY A 41 -2.36 -49.65 1.15
CA GLY A 41 -1.20 -50.42 1.60
C GLY A 41 -0.04 -50.45 0.61
N ASN A 42 -0.01 -49.53 -0.36
CA ASN A 42 0.98 -49.51 -1.45
C ASN A 42 2.23 -48.66 -1.14
N LEU A 43 2.45 -48.32 0.15
CA LEU A 43 3.57 -47.48 0.57
C LEU A 43 4.64 -48.29 1.30
N THR A 44 5.89 -47.87 1.10
CA THR A 44 7.04 -48.31 1.91
C THR A 44 7.06 -47.60 3.27
N ASP A 45 7.79 -48.14 4.25
CA ASP A 45 7.95 -47.53 5.58
C ASP A 45 8.45 -46.08 5.55
N LYS A 46 9.34 -45.76 4.60
CA LYS A 46 9.82 -44.38 4.42
C LYS A 46 8.74 -43.46 3.86
N GLN A 47 7.87 -43.98 2.99
CA GLN A 47 6.78 -43.20 2.40
C GLN A 47 5.62 -43.01 3.38
N LEU A 48 5.44 -43.89 4.37
CA LEU A 48 4.45 -43.70 5.43
C LEU A 48 4.67 -42.38 6.19
N GLN A 49 5.93 -42.07 6.55
CA GLN A 49 6.24 -40.79 7.20
C GLN A 49 5.91 -39.57 6.33
N ILE A 50 6.09 -39.69 5.01
CA ILE A 50 5.74 -38.63 4.06
C ILE A 50 4.21 -38.48 3.98
N ALA A 51 3.47 -39.59 3.96
CA ALA A 51 2.02 -39.57 3.95
C ALA A 51 1.42 -38.92 5.22
N ASP A 52 2.05 -39.10 6.38
CA ASP A 52 1.64 -38.41 7.62
C ASP A 52 1.80 -36.88 7.51
N GLN A 53 2.89 -36.42 6.91
CA GLN A 53 3.10 -34.99 6.64
C GLN A 53 2.09 -34.46 5.61
N CYS A 54 1.81 -35.24 4.55
CA CYS A 54 0.78 -34.92 3.58
C CYS A 54 -0.61 -34.80 4.22
N GLU A 55 -0.93 -35.65 5.20
CA GLU A 55 -2.18 -35.56 5.95
C GLU A 55 -2.28 -34.27 6.76
N MET A 56 -1.20 -33.89 7.45
CA MET A 56 -1.14 -32.62 8.19
C MET A 56 -1.37 -31.43 7.26
N LEU A 57 -0.72 -31.42 6.10
CA LEU A 57 -0.88 -30.37 5.09
C LEU A 57 -2.32 -30.33 4.55
N ALA A 58 -2.88 -31.48 4.16
CA ALA A 58 -4.26 -31.57 3.66
C ALA A 58 -5.27 -31.03 4.68
N ARG A 59 -5.13 -31.40 5.97
CA ARG A 59 -5.96 -30.89 7.06
C ARG A 59 -5.81 -29.37 7.25
N ALA A 60 -4.58 -28.85 7.17
CA ALA A 60 -4.33 -27.41 7.27
C ALA A 60 -4.96 -26.64 6.11
N PHE A 61 -4.81 -27.12 4.88
CA PHE A 61 -5.43 -26.51 3.70
C PHE A 61 -6.95 -26.56 3.77
N ALA A 62 -7.54 -27.68 4.18
CA ALA A 62 -8.98 -27.78 4.38
C ALA A 62 -9.49 -26.75 5.40
N LYS A 63 -8.78 -26.56 6.52
CA LYS A 63 -9.13 -25.54 7.51
C LYS A 63 -9.11 -24.12 6.92
N VAL A 64 -8.06 -23.77 6.18
CA VAL A 64 -7.96 -22.46 5.51
C VAL A 64 -9.05 -22.30 4.44
N GLY A 65 -9.33 -23.34 3.66
CA GLY A 65 -10.39 -23.36 2.65
C GLY A 65 -11.78 -23.16 3.25
N ILE A 66 -12.09 -23.83 4.37
CA ILE A 66 -13.36 -23.63 5.09
C ILE A 66 -13.50 -22.18 5.57
N ILE A 67 -12.45 -21.62 6.18
CA ILE A 67 -12.45 -20.22 6.62
C ILE A 67 -12.70 -19.30 5.42
N ALA A 68 -11.97 -19.50 4.31
CA ALA A 68 -12.11 -18.69 3.10
C ALA A 68 -13.54 -18.75 2.52
N LEU A 69 -14.13 -19.95 2.44
CA LEU A 69 -15.50 -20.14 1.93
C LEU A 69 -16.55 -19.50 2.85
N VAL A 70 -16.39 -19.61 4.16
CA VAL A 70 -17.28 -18.93 5.12
C VAL A 70 -17.12 -17.43 5.00
N ASP A 71 -15.89 -16.93 4.89
CA ASP A 71 -15.65 -15.49 4.73
C ASP A 71 -16.27 -14.94 3.44
N GLU A 72 -16.20 -15.69 2.33
CA GLU A 72 -16.83 -15.34 1.06
C GLU A 72 -18.35 -15.35 1.17
N ALA A 73 -18.94 -16.40 1.74
CA ALA A 73 -20.39 -16.53 1.90
C ALA A 73 -20.98 -15.50 2.86
N THR A 74 -20.20 -15.04 3.85
CA THR A 74 -20.62 -14.04 4.85
C THR A 74 -20.25 -12.61 4.48
N GLY A 75 -19.42 -12.40 3.44
CA GLY A 75 -18.83 -11.10 3.11
C GLY A 75 -17.76 -10.63 4.10
N TYR A 76 -17.30 -11.49 5.02
CA TYR A 76 -16.33 -11.13 6.06
C TYR A 76 -14.96 -10.73 5.48
N GLN A 77 -14.61 -11.14 4.25
CA GLN A 77 -13.40 -10.64 3.56
C GLN A 77 -13.41 -9.10 3.47
N GLU A 78 -14.52 -8.50 3.04
CA GLU A 78 -14.63 -7.05 2.91
C GLU A 78 -14.55 -6.35 4.27
N VAL A 79 -15.20 -6.93 5.28
CA VAL A 79 -15.17 -6.43 6.66
C VAL A 79 -13.75 -6.45 7.21
N ARG A 80 -13.01 -7.56 7.04
CA ARG A 80 -11.63 -7.71 7.47
C ARG A 80 -10.70 -6.70 6.78
N HIS A 81 -10.85 -6.51 5.47
CA HIS A 81 -10.07 -5.50 4.74
C HIS A 81 -10.37 -4.09 5.25
N ARG A 82 -11.65 -3.78 5.52
CA ARG A 82 -12.07 -2.49 6.07
C ARG A 82 -11.54 -2.27 7.49
N GLU A 83 -11.60 -3.27 8.37
CA GLU A 83 -11.07 -3.19 9.73
C GLU A 83 -9.56 -2.99 9.74
N ALA A 84 -8.82 -3.71 8.89
CA ALA A 84 -7.38 -3.54 8.73
C ALA A 84 -7.02 -2.14 8.22
N LEU A 85 -7.78 -1.61 7.25
CA LEU A 85 -7.60 -0.23 6.78
C LEU A 85 -7.93 0.78 7.87
N GLN A 86 -9.02 0.58 8.62
CA GLN A 86 -9.42 1.48 9.70
C GLN A 86 -8.35 1.52 10.79
N ALA A 87 -7.85 0.36 11.24
CA ALA A 87 -6.76 0.27 12.20
C ALA A 87 -5.46 0.97 11.71
N LEU A 88 -5.17 0.89 10.40
CA LEU A 88 -4.07 1.66 9.82
C LEU A 88 -4.34 3.16 9.89
N LEU A 89 -5.54 3.63 9.50
CA LEU A 89 -5.91 5.04 9.52
C LEU A 89 -5.90 5.62 10.94
N ASP A 90 -6.40 4.87 11.94
CA ASP A 90 -6.45 5.27 13.35
C ASP A 90 -5.04 5.48 13.93
N ARG A 91 -4.04 4.78 13.39
CA ARG A 91 -2.64 5.01 13.77
C ARG A 91 -2.14 6.37 13.27
N TYR A 92 -2.62 6.84 12.12
CA TYR A 92 -2.19 8.10 11.52
C TYR A 92 -3.04 9.30 11.93
N LEU A 93 -4.33 9.10 12.13
CA LEU A 93 -5.32 10.16 12.27
C LEU A 93 -6.03 10.09 13.62
N SER A 94 -6.26 11.26 14.20
CA SER A 94 -7.03 11.47 15.42
C SER A 94 -8.40 12.04 15.07
N GLU A 95 -9.43 11.66 15.83
CA GLU A 95 -10.77 12.26 15.73
C GLU A 95 -10.76 13.72 16.21
N GLU A 96 -9.88 14.04 17.16
CA GLU A 96 -9.68 15.39 17.67
C GLU A 96 -8.49 16.07 16.99
N LYS A 97 -8.65 17.36 16.70
CA LYS A 97 -7.56 18.18 16.17
C LYS A 97 -6.59 18.59 17.28
N ALA A 98 -5.29 18.47 17.01
CA ALA A 98 -4.25 18.95 17.92
C ALA A 98 -4.18 20.49 17.98
N LYS A 99 -3.73 21.01 19.12
CA LYS A 99 -3.33 22.42 19.26
C LYS A 99 -2.08 22.69 18.40
N TRP A 100 -2.02 23.89 17.85
CA TRP A 100 -1.15 24.28 16.74
C TRP A 100 0.32 23.86 16.93
N ALA A 101 0.82 23.00 16.03
CA ALA A 101 2.25 22.80 15.77
C ALA A 101 2.57 23.11 14.29
N LYS A 102 3.73 23.73 14.03
CA LYS A 102 4.17 24.03 12.65
C LYS A 102 4.64 22.73 11.99
N THR A 103 3.79 22.13 11.16
CA THR A 103 4.12 20.87 10.46
C THR A 103 4.81 21.09 9.12
N PHE A 104 4.42 22.14 8.38
CA PHE A 104 5.03 22.45 7.09
C PHE A 104 6.14 23.50 7.25
N PRO A 105 7.40 23.18 6.93
CA PRO A 105 8.48 24.16 6.85
C PRO A 105 8.21 25.18 5.75
N ASP A 106 8.70 26.41 5.90
CA ASP A 106 8.53 27.44 4.88
C ASP A 106 9.22 27.06 3.57
N GLU A 107 10.32 26.29 3.68
CA GLU A 107 11.05 25.73 2.56
C GLU A 107 10.18 24.89 1.61
N PHE A 108 9.23 24.11 2.13
CA PHE A 108 8.32 23.35 1.30
C PHE A 108 7.58 24.24 0.29
N TYR A 109 7.11 25.41 0.75
CA TYR A 109 6.41 26.34 -0.13
C TYR A 109 7.36 27.15 -1.00
N LYS A 110 8.57 27.47 -0.52
CA LYS A 110 9.61 28.12 -1.35
C LYS A 110 9.94 27.27 -2.57
N GLU A 111 10.13 25.98 -2.38
CA GLU A 111 10.45 25.04 -3.45
C GLU A 111 9.29 24.87 -4.45
N ILE A 112 8.04 24.82 -3.98
CA ILE A 112 6.87 24.82 -4.88
C ILE A 112 6.86 26.08 -5.76
N PHE A 113 7.08 27.25 -5.16
CA PHE A 113 7.08 28.52 -5.90
C PHE A 113 8.21 28.56 -6.92
N ARG A 114 9.42 28.12 -6.53
CA ARG A 114 10.58 28.01 -7.44
C ARG A 114 10.27 27.13 -8.64
N LEU A 115 9.79 25.91 -8.43
CA LEU A 115 9.50 24.96 -9.50
C LEU A 115 8.33 25.39 -10.39
N ARG A 116 7.46 26.25 -9.89
CA ARG A 116 6.32 26.82 -10.63
C ARG A 116 6.63 28.16 -11.31
N GLY A 117 7.81 28.74 -11.05
CA GLY A 117 8.17 30.07 -11.55
C GLY A 117 7.31 31.20 -10.95
N TRP A 118 6.84 31.05 -9.72
CA TRP A 118 6.03 32.06 -9.03
C TRP A 118 6.87 32.92 -8.11
N ASP A 119 6.50 34.19 -7.98
CA ASP A 119 7.15 35.12 -7.05
C ASP A 119 6.88 34.72 -5.59
N TYR A 120 7.96 34.42 -4.86
CA TYR A 120 7.88 34.10 -3.44
C TYR A 120 8.11 35.35 -2.58
N ASN A 121 7.07 35.79 -1.87
CA ASN A 121 7.19 36.88 -0.90
C ASN A 121 7.33 36.30 0.53
N PRO A 122 8.52 36.34 1.17
CA PRO A 122 8.72 35.82 2.52
C PRO A 122 7.92 36.57 3.60
N LYS A 123 7.43 37.78 3.31
CA LYS A 123 6.63 38.61 4.22
C LYS A 123 5.13 38.37 4.10
N SER A 124 4.69 37.56 3.13
CA SER A 124 3.28 37.25 2.89
C SER A 124 3.01 35.76 3.07
N VAL A 125 1.91 35.44 3.75
CA VAL A 125 1.42 34.06 3.90
C VAL A 125 0.40 33.69 2.82
N LYS A 126 0.02 34.64 1.95
CA LYS A 126 -0.94 34.37 0.87
C LYS A 126 -0.31 33.46 -0.17
N ARG A 127 -1.04 32.40 -0.52
CA ARG A 127 -0.64 31.41 -1.52
C ARG A 127 -1.74 31.29 -2.56
N PRO A 128 -1.40 31.03 -3.83
CA PRO A 128 -2.39 30.66 -4.83
C PRO A 128 -3.24 29.48 -4.35
N GLY A 129 -4.56 29.51 -4.59
CA GLY A 129 -5.48 28.45 -4.15
C GLY A 129 -5.09 27.04 -4.64
N VAL A 130 -4.44 26.97 -5.80
CA VAL A 130 -3.89 25.74 -6.38
C VAL A 130 -2.89 25.03 -5.45
N VAL A 131 -2.20 25.74 -4.55
CA VAL A 131 -1.26 25.13 -3.59
C VAL A 131 -1.95 24.15 -2.66
N GLY A 132 -3.22 24.38 -2.31
CA GLY A 132 -4.02 23.41 -1.54
C GLY A 132 -4.19 22.10 -2.30
N HIS A 133 -4.59 22.17 -3.57
CA HIS A 133 -4.71 20.99 -4.44
C HIS A 133 -3.38 20.27 -4.62
N LEU A 134 -2.29 21.01 -4.82
CA LEU A 134 -0.95 20.42 -4.91
C LEU A 134 -0.57 19.70 -3.62
N THR A 135 -0.86 20.29 -2.45
CA THR A 135 -0.57 19.67 -1.15
C THR A 135 -1.37 18.38 -0.97
N ASN A 136 -2.65 18.35 -1.36
CA ASN A 136 -3.44 17.13 -1.34
C ASN A 136 -2.85 16.04 -2.25
N ASP A 137 -2.41 16.42 -3.46
CA ASP A 137 -1.84 15.50 -4.44
C ASP A 137 -0.47 14.94 -4.06
N ILE A 138 0.47 15.77 -3.60
CA ILE A 138 1.85 15.33 -3.36
C ILE A 138 2.10 14.88 -1.92
N VAL A 139 1.26 15.33 -0.96
CA VAL A 139 1.39 14.99 0.46
C VAL A 139 0.32 13.98 0.85
N TYR A 140 -0.92 14.42 1.02
CA TYR A 140 -1.94 13.63 1.71
C TYR A 140 -2.38 12.36 0.96
N SER A 141 -2.41 12.38 -0.38
CA SER A 141 -2.78 11.19 -1.18
C SER A 141 -1.68 10.12 -1.27
N ARG A 142 -0.49 10.37 -0.70
CA ARG A 142 0.70 9.54 -0.89
C ARG A 142 1.33 8.99 0.38
N ILE A 143 0.84 9.40 1.56
CA ILE A 143 1.33 8.89 2.85
C ILE A 143 0.89 7.43 3.05
N GLN A 144 -0.41 7.19 3.03
CA GLN A 144 -1.02 5.86 3.08
C GLN A 144 -2.36 5.85 2.33
N PRO A 145 -2.85 4.67 1.89
CA PRO A 145 -4.18 4.53 1.32
C PRO A 145 -5.25 5.11 2.24
N GLY A 146 -6.22 5.82 1.67
CA GLY A 146 -7.38 6.33 2.40
C GLY A 146 -7.15 7.57 3.27
N ILE A 147 -5.90 8.02 3.50
CA ILE A 147 -5.61 9.19 4.35
C ILE A 147 -6.34 10.44 3.85
N LEU A 148 -6.21 10.79 2.57
CA LEU A 148 -6.86 11.98 2.02
C LEU A 148 -8.39 11.88 2.10
N ASN A 149 -8.96 10.70 1.86
CA ASN A 149 -10.41 10.49 1.93
C ASN A 149 -10.91 10.68 3.36
N LYS A 150 -10.27 10.02 4.33
CA LYS A 150 -10.62 10.17 5.75
C LYS A 150 -10.44 11.60 6.25
N LEU A 151 -9.38 12.28 5.81
CA LEU A 151 -9.15 13.70 6.07
C LEU A 151 -10.27 14.60 5.51
N ASN A 152 -10.78 14.29 4.31
CA ASN A 152 -11.90 15.03 3.72
C ASN A 152 -13.22 14.78 4.46
N GLU A 153 -13.41 13.60 5.04
CA GLU A 153 -14.58 13.26 5.87
C GLU A 153 -14.55 14.00 7.21
N ILE A 154 -13.43 13.97 7.93
CA ILE A 154 -13.32 14.58 9.28
C ILE A 154 -13.12 16.11 9.23
N ASN A 155 -12.64 16.64 8.10
CA ASN A 155 -12.44 18.06 7.89
C ASN A 155 -13.01 18.52 6.53
N PRO A 156 -14.35 18.48 6.35
CA PRO A 156 -15.02 18.74 5.08
C PRO A 156 -14.96 20.22 4.67
N THR A 157 -15.23 20.50 3.39
CA THR A 157 -15.29 21.87 2.87
C THR A 157 -16.69 22.41 3.08
N ASP A 158 -16.81 23.70 3.36
CA ASP A 158 -18.08 24.40 3.33
C ASP A 158 -18.62 24.57 1.89
N THR A 159 -19.80 25.16 1.75
CA THR A 159 -20.44 25.43 0.46
C THR A 159 -19.64 26.36 -0.45
N ARG A 160 -18.60 27.03 0.08
CA ARG A 160 -17.69 27.94 -0.63
C ARG A 160 -16.32 27.31 -0.89
N GLY A 161 -16.12 26.04 -0.55
CA GLY A 161 -14.87 25.31 -0.74
C GLY A 161 -13.80 25.55 0.33
N ASN A 162 -14.11 26.25 1.43
CA ASN A 162 -13.17 26.50 2.52
C ASN A 162 -13.23 25.42 3.57
N ARG A 163 -12.09 25.13 4.22
CA ARG A 163 -12.02 24.25 5.39
C ARG A 163 -11.90 25.07 6.66
N LYS A 164 -12.59 24.62 7.71
CA LYS A 164 -12.52 25.24 9.05
C LYS A 164 -11.15 25.05 9.68
N ASP A 165 -10.58 23.86 9.53
CA ASP A 165 -9.32 23.46 10.13
C ASP A 165 -8.32 22.97 9.07
N LYS A 166 -7.06 22.79 9.47
CA LYS A 166 -6.01 22.29 8.57
C LYS A 166 -5.87 20.79 8.73
N HIS A 167 -5.76 20.06 7.61
CA HIS A 167 -5.64 18.59 7.64
C HIS A 167 -4.51 18.06 8.53
N HIS A 168 -3.36 18.72 8.58
CA HIS A 168 -2.24 18.28 9.42
C HIS A 168 -2.55 18.30 10.93
N GLN A 169 -3.63 18.96 11.37
CA GLN A 169 -4.02 18.98 12.78
C GLN A 169 -4.71 17.69 13.21
N PHE A 170 -5.19 16.89 12.27
CA PHE A 170 -5.86 15.62 12.53
C PHE A 170 -4.90 14.43 12.51
N PHE A 171 -3.59 14.65 12.42
CA PHE A 171 -2.62 13.56 12.53
C PHE A 171 -2.31 13.30 14.01
N THR A 172 -2.14 12.03 14.38
CA THR A 172 -1.73 11.61 15.72
C THR A 172 -0.34 12.15 16.05
N GLU A 173 -0.13 12.55 17.31
CA GLU A 173 1.11 13.22 17.73
C GLU A 173 2.31 12.26 17.75
N ASP A 174 2.07 11.02 18.15
CA ASP A 174 3.06 9.97 18.38
C ASP A 174 3.51 9.25 17.11
N TYR A 175 2.64 9.18 16.08
CA TYR A 175 2.93 8.44 14.86
C TYR A 175 2.65 9.23 13.57
N GLY A 176 1.46 9.79 13.42
CA GLY A 176 1.03 10.46 12.19
C GLY A 176 1.85 11.71 11.87
N ILE A 177 2.12 12.57 12.86
CA ILE A 177 2.94 13.78 12.70
C ILE A 177 4.39 13.45 12.33
N PRO A 178 5.09 12.51 13.01
CA PRO A 178 6.41 12.05 12.58
C PRO A 178 6.47 11.59 11.12
N GLU A 179 5.55 10.71 10.70
CA GLU A 179 5.49 10.21 9.32
C GLU A 179 5.21 11.32 8.31
N LEU A 180 4.25 12.21 8.61
CA LEU A 180 3.92 13.36 7.77
C LEU A 180 5.13 14.29 7.60
N LYS A 181 5.88 14.57 8.67
CA LYS A 181 7.10 15.39 8.61
C LYS A 181 8.17 14.71 7.76
N GLN A 182 8.40 13.41 7.94
CA GLN A 182 9.37 12.66 7.16
C GLN A 182 9.02 12.70 5.67
N HIS A 183 7.76 12.51 5.31
CA HIS A 183 7.29 12.60 3.93
C HIS A 183 7.53 14.00 3.34
N ILE A 184 7.20 15.06 4.09
CA ILE A 184 7.45 16.45 3.66
C ILE A 184 8.94 16.70 3.43
N LEU A 185 9.83 16.21 4.31
CA LEU A 185 11.28 16.36 4.12
C LEU A 185 11.78 15.62 2.87
N ASN A 186 11.27 14.43 2.59
CA ASN A 186 11.58 13.69 1.36
C ASN A 186 11.13 14.48 0.12
N LEU A 187 9.94 15.07 0.16
CA LEU A 187 9.44 15.91 -0.93
C LEU A 187 10.32 17.14 -1.14
N ILE A 188 10.72 17.83 -0.07
CA ILE A 188 11.65 18.97 -0.15
C ILE A 188 12.96 18.52 -0.81
N PHE A 189 13.51 17.39 -0.40
CA PHE A 189 14.73 16.83 -1.00
C PHE A 189 14.57 16.56 -2.50
N MET A 190 13.45 15.96 -2.91
CA MET A 190 13.15 15.73 -4.33
C MET A 190 12.93 17.03 -5.10
N MET A 191 12.30 18.03 -4.50
CA MET A 191 12.12 19.34 -5.13
C MET A 191 13.47 20.01 -5.38
N ARG A 192 14.38 20.03 -4.38
CA ARG A 192 15.74 20.58 -4.51
C ARG A 192 16.53 19.92 -5.63
N ALA A 193 16.35 18.61 -5.83
CA ALA A 193 17.01 17.86 -6.90
C ALA A 193 16.40 18.11 -8.29
N ALA A 194 15.16 18.59 -8.37
CA ALA A 194 14.46 18.81 -9.62
C ALA A 194 14.69 20.22 -10.19
N SER A 195 14.85 20.27 -11.51
CA SER A 195 15.03 21.50 -12.29
C SER A 195 13.70 22.22 -12.50
N ASP A 196 12.62 21.45 -12.69
CA ASP A 196 11.26 21.97 -12.94
C ASP A 196 10.17 21.08 -12.31
N TRP A 197 8.93 21.56 -12.37
CA TRP A 197 7.78 20.86 -11.81
C TRP A 197 7.52 19.48 -12.45
N LYS A 198 7.80 19.33 -13.75
CA LYS A 198 7.55 18.08 -14.49
C LYS A 198 8.53 17.00 -14.04
N GLU A 199 9.80 17.36 -13.90
CA GLU A 199 10.83 16.47 -13.35
C GLU A 199 10.51 16.06 -11.91
N PHE A 200 10.16 17.03 -11.06
CA PHE A 200 9.74 16.76 -9.68
C PHE A 200 8.57 15.76 -9.65
N ARG A 201 7.54 15.99 -10.47
CA ARG A 201 6.36 15.13 -10.48
C ARG A 201 6.71 13.68 -10.88
N ARG A 202 7.59 13.50 -11.87
CA ARG A 202 8.09 12.18 -12.26
C ARG A 202 8.85 11.48 -11.13
N LEU A 203 9.68 12.23 -10.38
CA LEU A 203 10.40 11.69 -9.21
C LEU A 203 9.43 11.23 -8.12
N VAL A 204 8.43 12.06 -7.80
CA VAL A 204 7.40 11.74 -6.79
C VAL A 204 6.55 10.55 -7.22
N ASP A 205 6.09 10.49 -8.47
CA ASP A 205 5.28 9.37 -8.95
C ASP A 205 6.03 8.04 -8.90
N ARG A 206 7.35 8.06 -9.12
CA ARG A 206 8.19 6.88 -9.02
C ARG A 206 8.50 6.49 -7.58
N ALA A 207 8.85 7.46 -6.73
CA ALA A 207 9.33 7.20 -5.37
C ALA A 207 8.19 7.06 -4.33
N SER A 208 7.06 7.70 -4.59
CA SER A 208 5.89 7.77 -3.71
C SER A 208 4.60 7.80 -4.57
N PRO A 209 4.26 6.69 -5.25
CA PRO A 209 3.02 6.62 -6.03
C PRO A 209 1.80 6.77 -5.12
N LYS A 210 0.68 7.28 -5.65
CA LYS A 210 -0.61 7.23 -4.95
C LYS A 210 -0.97 5.77 -4.71
N ARG A 211 -1.27 5.41 -3.47
CA ARG A 211 -1.60 4.04 -3.08
C ARG A 211 -3.11 3.92 -2.87
N GLY A 212 -3.74 2.94 -3.52
CA GLY A 212 -5.18 2.70 -3.39
C GLY A 212 -6.08 3.48 -4.36
N GLU A 213 -5.51 4.29 -5.26
CA GLU A 213 -6.20 4.75 -6.47
C GLU A 213 -5.71 3.90 -7.66
N THR A 214 -6.63 3.51 -8.55
CA THR A 214 -6.32 2.79 -9.79
C THR A 214 -5.15 3.48 -10.49
N LEU A 215 -4.04 2.75 -10.68
CA LEU A 215 -2.91 3.24 -11.46
C LEU A 215 -3.43 3.68 -12.83
N GLN A 216 -3.17 4.93 -13.22
CA GLN A 216 -3.38 5.31 -14.62
C GLN A 216 -2.44 4.45 -15.46
N LEU A 217 -3.03 3.54 -16.24
CA LEU A 217 -2.31 2.81 -17.26
C LEU A 217 -1.67 3.84 -18.20
N PRO A 218 -0.37 3.71 -18.55
CA PRO A 218 0.20 4.50 -19.61
C PRO A 218 -0.47 4.06 -20.90
N LEU A 219 -1.53 4.75 -21.30
CA LEU A 219 -1.99 4.73 -22.67
C LEU A 219 -0.93 5.53 -23.43
N GLY A 220 -0.05 4.82 -24.13
CA GLY A 220 0.87 5.45 -25.08
C GLY A 220 0.05 6.16 -26.15
N ASP A 221 0.48 7.38 -26.51
CA ASP A 221 0.04 8.05 -27.73
C ASP A 221 0.47 7.24 -28.97
#